data_AF-A0A534P0R4-F1
#
_entry.id   AF-A0A534P0R4-F1
#
_cell.length_a   1.000
_cell.length_b   1.000
_cell.length_c   1.000
_cell.angle_alpha   90.00
_cell.angle_beta   90.00
_cell.angle_gamma   90.00
#
_symmetry.space_group_name_H-M   'P 1'
#
loop_
_entity.id
_entity.type
_entity.pdbx_description
1 polymer ?
#
loop_
_entity_poly.entity_id
_entity_poly.type
_entity_poly.pdbx_seq_one_letter_code
_entity_poly.pdbx_strand_id
1 'polypeptide(L)'
;WEPKQAESDETKLLRPELLEVVGDAGEDPQILSGARARAETWLRERRGVDPEVVGTALHLAATRGDQALFDALHGAARAEKDRRARQQLLGALGSFRDPALVKQAFAIALSDEFPIRETIPLVMGATKSPVTRTIAYDFVRSNFDALAARLPRREGGSSLVGAASVLCDDTKRDEIEGFFKERLQKSLGGPRRYTQAMETLRTCSVFKGAQAASVAAFLASRKERLSAGSGGSR
;
A
#
# COMPACT_ATOMS: atom_id res chain seq x y z
N TRP A 1 14.79 13.90 -6.31
CA TRP A 1 13.70 13.92 -7.28
C TRP A 1 14.23 13.90 -8.69
N GLU A 2 15.03 14.88 -9.11
CA GLU A 2 15.59 14.89 -10.47
C GLU A 2 16.83 14.01 -10.61
N PRO A 3 17.02 13.37 -11.78
CA PRO A 3 18.26 12.71 -12.12
C PRO A 3 19.40 13.73 -12.28
N LYS A 4 20.63 13.33 -11.97
CA LYS A 4 21.85 14.08 -12.28
C LYS A 4 22.54 13.50 -13.52
N GLN A 5 23.26 14.35 -14.26
CA GLN A 5 24.05 13.90 -15.40
C GLN A 5 25.13 12.89 -14.93
N ALA A 6 25.29 11.80 -15.68
CA ALA A 6 26.23 10.71 -15.39
C ALA A 6 26.04 10.03 -14.02
N GLU A 7 24.83 10.08 -13.45
CA GLU A 7 24.53 9.29 -12.25
C GLU A 7 24.45 7.79 -12.55
N SER A 8 24.86 6.98 -11.58
CA SER A 8 24.86 5.52 -11.72
C SER A 8 23.45 4.93 -11.68
N ASP A 9 23.27 3.75 -12.26
CA ASP A 9 21.98 3.07 -12.26
C ASP A 9 21.56 2.65 -10.84
N GLU A 10 22.51 2.36 -9.95
CA GLU A 10 22.21 2.11 -8.53
C GLU A 10 21.63 3.36 -7.86
N THR A 11 22.16 4.54 -8.19
CA THR A 11 21.64 5.82 -7.64
C THR A 11 20.22 6.08 -8.12
N LYS A 12 19.95 5.77 -9.40
CA LYS A 12 18.61 5.87 -10.00
C LYS A 12 17.59 4.99 -9.29
N LEU A 13 17.93 3.72 -9.09
CA LEU A 13 17.07 2.74 -8.42
C LEU A 13 16.91 3.02 -6.92
N LEU A 14 17.94 3.55 -6.25
CA LEU A 14 17.88 3.88 -4.83
C LEU A 14 17.02 5.13 -4.55
N ARG A 15 16.92 6.06 -5.51
CA ARG A 15 16.17 7.31 -5.34
C ARG A 15 14.69 7.10 -4.95
N PRO A 16 13.87 6.34 -5.68
CA PRO A 16 12.47 6.12 -5.30
C PRO A 16 12.33 5.42 -3.95
N GLU A 17 13.21 4.47 -3.63
CA GLU A 17 13.22 3.77 -2.33
C GLU A 17 13.47 4.74 -1.17
N LEU A 18 14.46 5.64 -1.29
CA LEU A 18 14.73 6.64 -0.26
C LEU A 18 13.60 7.66 -0.13
N LEU A 19 12.99 8.07 -1.25
CA LEU A 19 11.83 8.96 -1.24
C LEU A 19 10.64 8.31 -0.52
N GLU A 20 10.40 7.02 -0.74
CA GLU A 20 9.34 6.28 -0.05
C GLU A 20 9.63 6.16 1.44
N VAL A 21 10.86 5.81 1.84
CA VAL A 21 11.24 5.73 3.26
C VAL A 21 11.07 7.09 3.96
N VAL A 22 11.61 8.17 3.39
CA VAL A 22 11.61 9.49 4.02
C VAL A 22 10.21 10.12 3.98
N GLY A 23 9.48 9.96 2.87
CA GLY A 23 8.16 10.53 2.69
C GLY A 23 7.06 9.76 3.41
N ASP A 24 7.10 8.43 3.38
CA ASP A 24 6.03 7.61 3.95
C ASP A 24 6.26 7.26 5.42
N ALA A 25 7.42 6.69 5.75
CA ALA A 25 7.73 6.31 7.13
C ALA A 25 8.25 7.52 7.95
N GLY A 26 9.03 8.39 7.33
CA GLY A 26 9.53 9.62 7.94
C GLY A 26 8.53 10.77 7.96
N GLU A 27 7.47 10.70 7.15
CA GLU A 27 6.45 11.75 6.99
C GLU A 27 7.03 13.14 6.69
N ASP A 28 8.16 13.21 5.98
CA ASP A 28 8.83 14.48 5.71
C ASP A 28 7.93 15.42 4.88
N PRO A 29 7.62 16.63 5.39
CA PRO A 29 6.66 17.52 4.75
C PRO A 29 7.16 18.06 3.40
N GLN A 30 8.47 18.20 3.20
CA GLN A 30 9.03 18.69 1.94
C GLN A 30 8.95 17.60 0.86
N ILE A 31 9.24 16.34 1.22
CA ILE A 31 9.07 15.20 0.32
C ILE A 31 7.58 15.03 -0.04
N LEU A 32 6.67 15.07 0.93
CA LEU A 32 5.23 14.93 0.67
C LEU A 32 4.68 16.07 -0.21
N SER A 33 5.05 17.32 0.09
CA SER A 33 4.66 18.46 -0.75
C SER A 33 5.26 18.36 -2.17
N GLY A 34 6.53 17.93 -2.27
CA GLY A 34 7.21 17.74 -3.54
C GLY A 34 6.62 16.61 -4.38
N ALA A 35 6.15 15.54 -3.73
CA ALA A 35 5.43 14.43 -4.34
C ALA A 35 4.08 14.90 -4.89
N ARG A 36 3.32 15.67 -4.10
CA ARG A 36 2.03 16.23 -4.52
C ARG A 36 2.15 17.11 -5.75
N ALA A 37 3.08 18.06 -5.75
CA ALA A 37 3.30 18.94 -6.90
C ALA A 37 3.64 18.15 -8.18
N ARG A 38 4.49 17.12 -8.06
CA ARG A 38 4.86 16.25 -9.19
C ARG A 38 3.70 15.38 -9.67
N ALA A 39 2.93 14.79 -8.76
CA ALA A 39 1.73 14.02 -9.10
C ALA A 39 0.73 14.88 -9.89
N GLU A 40 0.46 16.11 -9.44
CA GLU A 40 -0.44 17.03 -10.12
C GLU A 40 0.08 17.48 -11.49
N THR A 41 1.37 17.83 -11.59
CA THR A 41 2.00 18.16 -12.88
C THR A 41 1.91 17.00 -13.85
N TRP A 42 2.26 15.79 -13.40
CA TRP A 42 2.19 14.62 -14.26
C TRP A 42 0.74 14.26 -14.66
N LEU A 43 -0.24 14.44 -13.78
CA LEU A 43 -1.65 14.21 -14.11
C LEU A 43 -2.16 15.16 -15.20
N ARG A 44 -1.70 16.42 -15.20
CA ARG A 44 -2.06 17.41 -16.22
C ARG A 44 -1.33 17.20 -17.54
N GLU A 45 -0.02 16.96 -17.48
CA GLU A 45 0.84 17.05 -18.67
C GLU A 45 1.28 15.70 -19.23
N ARG A 46 1.24 14.64 -18.42
CA ARG A 46 1.77 13.29 -18.72
C ARG A 46 3.26 13.26 -19.07
N ARG A 47 3.98 14.34 -18.77
CA ARG A 47 5.42 14.53 -18.98
C ARG A 47 5.99 15.44 -17.90
N GLY A 48 7.29 15.70 -17.94
CA GLY A 48 7.95 16.63 -17.01
C GLY A 48 8.22 16.07 -15.62
N VAL A 49 7.91 14.79 -15.37
CA VAL A 49 8.34 14.04 -14.19
C VAL A 49 9.11 12.83 -14.69
N ASP A 50 10.25 12.56 -14.06
CA ASP A 50 11.07 11.39 -14.40
C ASP A 50 10.25 10.10 -14.27
N PRO A 51 10.22 9.23 -15.29
CA PRO A 51 9.53 7.94 -15.25
C PRO A 51 9.93 7.03 -14.08
N GLU A 52 11.14 7.17 -13.53
CA GLU A 52 11.61 6.41 -12.37
C GLU A 52 10.93 6.85 -11.07
N VAL A 53 10.58 8.13 -10.93
CA VAL A 53 10.01 8.68 -9.69
C VAL A 53 8.51 8.94 -9.77
N VAL A 54 7.90 8.86 -10.96
CA VAL A 54 6.46 9.14 -11.13
C VAL A 54 5.59 8.22 -10.26
N GLY A 55 5.92 6.93 -10.18
CA GLY A 55 5.19 5.98 -9.34
C GLY A 55 5.25 6.36 -7.87
N THR A 56 6.44 6.66 -7.36
CA THR A 56 6.66 7.10 -5.98
C THR A 56 6.00 8.45 -5.70
N ALA A 57 6.03 9.40 -6.63
CA ALA A 57 5.36 10.68 -6.49
C ALA A 57 3.84 10.51 -6.35
N LEU A 58 3.22 9.70 -7.21
CA LEU A 58 1.78 9.41 -7.14
C LEU A 58 1.41 8.67 -5.86
N HIS A 59 2.22 7.68 -5.45
CA HIS A 59 2.03 6.94 -4.22
C HIS A 59 2.06 7.86 -3.00
N LEU A 60 3.13 8.65 -2.83
CA LEU A 60 3.31 9.55 -1.69
C LEU A 60 2.30 10.70 -1.68
N ALA A 61 1.89 11.20 -2.85
CA ALA A 61 0.81 12.18 -2.93
C ALA A 61 -0.53 11.61 -2.44
N ALA A 62 -0.80 10.33 -2.74
CA ALA A 62 -2.04 9.66 -2.37
C ALA A 62 -2.11 9.29 -0.87
N THR A 63 -0.99 9.03 -0.19
CA THR A 63 -1.01 8.66 1.24
C THR A 63 -1.67 9.73 2.13
N ARG A 64 -1.59 11.00 1.73
CA ARG A 64 -2.30 12.15 2.33
C ARG A 64 -3.22 12.88 1.33
N GLY A 65 -3.67 12.16 0.32
CA GLY A 65 -4.51 12.69 -0.73
C GLY A 65 -5.90 13.08 -0.24
N ASP A 66 -6.51 14.02 -0.94
CA ASP A 66 -7.87 14.49 -0.77
C ASP A 66 -8.80 13.97 -1.86
N GLN A 67 -10.11 14.25 -1.73
CA GLN A 67 -11.11 13.86 -2.74
C GLN A 67 -10.76 14.40 -4.13
N ALA A 68 -10.22 15.62 -4.23
CA ALA A 68 -9.84 16.21 -5.52
C ALA A 68 -8.74 15.39 -6.22
N LEU A 69 -7.71 14.94 -5.50
CA LEU A 69 -6.69 14.06 -6.07
C LEU A 69 -7.24 12.68 -6.38
N PHE A 70 -8.12 12.14 -5.54
CA PHE A 70 -8.79 10.87 -5.79
C PHE A 70 -9.53 10.91 -7.12
N ASP A 71 -10.38 11.92 -7.32
CA ASP A 71 -11.17 12.11 -8.54
C ASP A 71 -10.28 12.32 -9.76
N ALA A 72 -9.18 13.07 -9.60
CA ALA A 72 -8.20 13.27 -10.67
C ALA A 72 -7.49 11.96 -11.08
N LEU A 73 -7.07 11.14 -10.11
CA LEU A 73 -6.44 9.84 -10.35
C LEU A 73 -7.42 8.86 -10.99
N HIS A 74 -8.67 8.81 -10.49
CA HIS A 74 -9.71 7.92 -11.01
C HIS A 74 -10.15 8.34 -12.42
N GLY A 75 -10.39 9.63 -12.64
CA GLY A 75 -10.66 10.18 -13.97
C GLY A 75 -9.53 9.91 -14.97
N ALA A 76 -8.27 10.09 -14.54
CA ALA A 76 -7.11 9.75 -15.34
C ALA A 76 -7.06 8.25 -15.67
N ALA A 77 -7.31 7.36 -14.70
CA ALA A 77 -7.28 5.92 -14.92
C ALA A 77 -8.33 5.48 -15.94
N ARG A 78 -9.52 6.07 -15.91
CA ARG A 78 -10.59 5.82 -16.91
C ARG A 78 -10.20 6.22 -18.32
N ALA A 79 -9.51 7.36 -18.47
CA ALA A 79 -9.11 7.88 -19.77
C ALA A 79 -7.87 7.18 -20.34
N GLU A 80 -7.06 6.53 -19.50
CA GLU A 80 -5.78 5.95 -19.88
C GLU A 80 -5.92 4.62 -20.64
N LYS A 81 -5.32 4.58 -21.83
CA LYS A 81 -5.33 3.42 -22.73
C LYS A 81 -4.10 2.54 -22.51
N ASP A 82 -2.97 3.13 -22.14
CA ASP A 82 -1.77 2.37 -21.82
C ASP A 82 -1.93 1.65 -20.48
N ARG A 83 -1.83 0.32 -20.51
CA ARG A 83 -2.06 -0.50 -19.33
C ARG A 83 -1.04 -0.23 -18.23
N ARG A 84 0.22 0.08 -18.57
CA ARG A 84 1.28 0.31 -17.57
C ARG A 84 1.04 1.64 -16.85
N ALA A 85 0.73 2.71 -17.58
CA ALA A 85 0.38 4.00 -17.01
C ALA A 85 -0.91 3.91 -16.17
N ARG A 86 -1.92 3.17 -16.64
CA ARG A 86 -3.16 2.94 -15.88
C ARG A 86 -2.91 2.19 -14.57
N GLN A 87 -2.01 1.21 -14.57
CA GLN A 87 -1.61 0.50 -13.35
C GLN A 87 -0.93 1.43 -12.33
N GLN A 88 -0.14 2.42 -12.76
CA GLN A 88 0.44 3.40 -11.85
C GLN A 88 -0.64 4.27 -11.19
N LEU A 89 -1.64 4.70 -11.96
CA LEU A 89 -2.79 5.48 -11.47
C LEU A 89 -3.64 4.67 -10.47
N LEU A 90 -3.99 3.43 -10.82
CA LEU A 90 -4.73 2.53 -9.94
C LEU A 90 -3.94 2.15 -8.69
N GLY A 91 -2.62 1.95 -8.80
CA GLY A 91 -1.74 1.74 -7.66
C GLY A 91 -1.74 2.90 -6.67
N ALA A 92 -1.76 4.14 -7.18
CA ALA A 92 -1.89 5.34 -6.36
C ALA A 92 -3.25 5.42 -5.65
N LEU A 93 -4.36 5.09 -6.33
CA LEU A 93 -5.68 4.98 -5.69
C LEU A 93 -5.71 3.97 -4.54
N GLY A 94 -4.95 2.88 -4.64
CA GLY A 94 -4.77 1.91 -3.56
C GLY A 94 -3.89 2.37 -2.39
N SER A 95 -3.32 3.57 -2.47
CA SER A 95 -2.37 4.11 -1.48
C SER A 95 -3.00 5.16 -0.54
N PHE A 96 -4.25 5.56 -0.77
CA PHE A 96 -4.98 6.47 0.11
C PHE A 96 -5.13 5.89 1.51
N ARG A 97 -5.10 6.78 2.52
CA ARG A 97 -5.22 6.40 3.93
C ARG A 97 -6.46 6.96 4.62
N ASP A 98 -7.14 7.91 3.98
CA ASP A 98 -8.45 8.37 4.45
C ASP A 98 -9.48 7.22 4.34
N PRO A 99 -10.14 6.82 5.44
CA PRO A 99 -11.07 5.70 5.43
C PRO A 99 -12.24 5.83 4.45
N ALA A 100 -12.70 7.04 4.15
CA ALA A 100 -13.79 7.26 3.19
C ALA A 100 -13.29 7.06 1.76
N LEU A 101 -12.11 7.60 1.41
CA LEU A 101 -11.50 7.42 0.09
C LEU A 101 -11.08 5.97 -0.17
N VAL A 102 -10.59 5.27 0.85
CA VAL A 102 -10.29 3.82 0.77
C VAL A 102 -11.54 3.01 0.42
N LYS A 103 -12.68 3.31 1.06
CA LYS A 103 -13.95 2.64 0.73
C LYS A 103 -14.43 2.95 -0.68
N GLN A 104 -14.20 4.16 -1.19
CA GLN A 104 -14.47 4.49 -2.59
C GLN A 104 -13.58 3.67 -3.54
N ALA A 105 -12.28 3.54 -3.25
CA ALA A 105 -11.38 2.68 -4.03
C ALA A 105 -11.84 1.21 -4.03
N PHE A 106 -12.33 0.71 -2.90
CA PHE A 106 -12.84 -0.66 -2.80
C PHE A 106 -14.10 -0.88 -3.66
N ALA A 107 -14.97 0.12 -3.79
CA ALA A 107 -16.12 0.05 -4.69
C ALA A 107 -15.69 -0.13 -6.16
N ILE A 108 -14.61 0.54 -6.59
CA ILE A 108 -14.02 0.36 -7.92
C ILE A 108 -13.57 -1.11 -8.10
N ALA A 109 -12.97 -1.72 -7.07
CA ALA A 109 -12.56 -3.12 -7.11
C ALA A 109 -13.71 -4.14 -7.21
N LEU A 110 -14.96 -3.74 -6.91
CA LEU A 110 -16.16 -4.55 -7.12
C LEU A 110 -16.89 -4.24 -8.43
N SER A 111 -16.68 -3.05 -8.99
CA SER A 111 -17.26 -2.64 -10.27
C SER A 111 -16.58 -3.29 -11.48
N ASP A 112 -17.28 -3.33 -12.61
CA ASP A 112 -16.78 -3.78 -13.92
C ASP A 112 -15.98 -2.71 -14.69
N GLU A 113 -15.72 -1.56 -14.07
CA GLU A 113 -15.04 -0.42 -14.68
C GLU A 113 -13.64 -0.75 -15.21
N PHE A 114 -12.92 -1.63 -14.51
CA PHE A 114 -11.60 -2.12 -14.91
C PHE A 114 -11.47 -3.64 -14.69
N PRO A 115 -10.52 -4.30 -15.37
CA PRO A 115 -10.22 -5.71 -15.10
C PRO A 115 -9.81 -5.92 -13.63
N ILE A 116 -10.31 -6.99 -12.99
CA ILE A 116 -10.03 -7.26 -11.57
C ILE A 116 -8.53 -7.35 -11.24
N ARG A 117 -7.69 -7.77 -12.20
CA ARG A 117 -6.24 -7.84 -12.02
C ARG A 117 -5.59 -6.46 -11.87
N GLU A 118 -6.25 -5.43 -12.37
CA GLU A 118 -5.81 -4.03 -12.23
C GLU A 118 -6.41 -3.36 -11.00
N THR A 119 -7.55 -3.83 -10.49
CA THR A 119 -8.23 -3.22 -9.33
C THR A 119 -8.00 -3.93 -8.00
N ILE A 120 -7.61 -5.21 -8.00
CA ILE A 120 -7.27 -5.90 -6.75
C ILE A 120 -6.13 -5.22 -5.96
N PRO A 121 -5.15 -4.51 -6.58
CA PRO A 121 -4.19 -3.68 -5.85
C PRO A 121 -4.82 -2.53 -5.04
N LEU A 122 -6.04 -2.06 -5.35
CA LEU A 122 -6.71 -1.04 -4.54
C LEU A 122 -7.03 -1.60 -3.14
N VAL A 123 -7.45 -2.86 -3.08
CA VAL A 123 -7.74 -3.58 -1.84
C VAL A 123 -6.45 -3.99 -1.13
N MET A 124 -5.51 -4.60 -1.87
CA MET A 124 -4.26 -5.10 -1.29
C MET A 124 -3.27 -3.99 -0.93
N GLY A 125 -3.34 -2.82 -1.58
CA GLY A 125 -2.54 -1.65 -1.22
C GLY A 125 -2.90 -1.13 0.17
N ALA A 126 -4.20 -1.08 0.47
CA ALA A 126 -4.70 -0.67 1.78
C ALA A 126 -4.27 -1.61 2.92
N THR A 127 -3.81 -2.83 2.64
CA THR A 127 -3.30 -3.73 3.69
C THR A 127 -1.89 -3.35 4.15
N LYS A 128 -1.16 -2.52 3.39
CA LYS A 128 0.21 -2.10 3.71
C LYS A 128 0.28 -1.06 4.83
N SER A 129 -0.78 -0.27 5.03
CA SER A 129 -0.81 0.77 6.06
C SER A 129 -1.46 0.25 7.35
N PRO A 130 -0.86 0.52 8.53
CA PRO A 130 -1.48 0.25 9.82
C PRO A 130 -2.88 0.83 10.00
N VAL A 131 -3.14 1.98 9.36
CA VAL A 131 -4.40 2.73 9.47
C VAL A 131 -5.54 2.02 8.73
N THR A 132 -5.23 1.40 7.60
CA THR A 132 -6.26 0.89 6.66
C THR A 132 -6.34 -0.62 6.59
N ARG A 133 -5.35 -1.36 7.11
CA ARG A 133 -5.30 -2.82 6.95
C ARG A 133 -6.49 -3.57 7.53
N THR A 134 -7.04 -3.10 8.65
CA THR A 134 -8.24 -3.70 9.23
C THR A 134 -9.45 -3.45 8.33
N ILE A 135 -9.59 -2.23 7.79
CA ILE A 135 -10.65 -1.88 6.83
C ILE A 135 -10.56 -2.77 5.58
N ALA A 136 -9.36 -3.00 5.07
CA ALA A 136 -9.11 -3.88 3.93
C ALA A 136 -9.47 -5.34 4.22
N TYR A 137 -9.07 -5.85 5.38
CA TYR A 137 -9.42 -7.20 5.83
C TYR A 137 -10.94 -7.38 5.95
N ASP A 138 -11.63 -6.46 6.63
CA ASP A 138 -13.08 -6.51 6.82
C ASP A 138 -13.82 -6.47 5.48
N PHE A 139 -13.34 -5.65 4.55
CA PHE A 139 -13.86 -5.58 3.19
C PHE A 139 -13.68 -6.90 2.43
N VAL A 140 -12.48 -7.49 2.47
CA VAL A 140 -12.20 -8.79 1.84
C VAL A 140 -13.08 -9.88 2.42
N ARG A 141 -13.22 -9.93 3.75
CA ARG A 141 -14.07 -10.92 4.42
C ARG A 141 -15.54 -10.77 4.01
N SER A 142 -16.03 -9.53 3.97
CA SER A 142 -17.44 -9.24 3.64
C SER A 142 -17.77 -9.48 2.16
N ASN A 143 -16.78 -9.35 1.27
CA ASN A 143 -16.97 -9.44 -0.18
C ASN A 143 -16.20 -10.61 -0.82
N PHE A 144 -15.80 -11.60 -0.03
CA PHE A 144 -14.89 -12.66 -0.48
C PHE A 144 -15.39 -13.36 -1.74
N ASP A 145 -16.65 -13.81 -1.74
CA ASP A 145 -17.22 -14.56 -2.86
C ASP A 145 -17.31 -13.70 -4.13
N ALA A 146 -17.67 -12.42 -3.98
CA ALA A 146 -17.73 -11.48 -5.10
C ALA A 146 -16.33 -11.23 -5.70
N LEU A 147 -15.32 -11.02 -4.86
CA LEU A 147 -13.92 -10.85 -5.31
C LEU A 147 -13.38 -12.14 -5.94
N ALA A 148 -13.59 -13.28 -5.29
CA ALA A 148 -13.12 -14.59 -5.75
C ALA A 148 -13.75 -15.00 -7.08
N ALA A 149 -15.04 -14.70 -7.31
CA ALA A 149 -15.73 -14.99 -8.56
C ALA A 149 -15.17 -14.20 -9.76
N ARG A 150 -14.66 -12.99 -9.51
CA ARG A 150 -14.05 -12.15 -10.54
C ARG A 150 -12.60 -12.53 -10.82
N LEU A 151 -11.87 -12.99 -9.80
CA LEU A 151 -10.50 -13.45 -9.94
C LEU A 151 -10.39 -14.69 -10.83
N PRO A 152 -9.22 -14.93 -11.46
CA PRO A 152 -9.01 -16.12 -12.28
C PRO A 152 -9.39 -17.39 -11.52
N ARG A 153 -10.28 -18.23 -12.10
CA ARG A 153 -10.81 -19.44 -11.45
C ARG A 153 -9.73 -20.37 -10.90
N ARG A 154 -8.57 -20.43 -11.56
CA ARG A 154 -7.42 -21.22 -11.09
C ARG A 154 -6.87 -20.73 -9.75
N GLU A 155 -6.96 -19.44 -9.43
CA GLU A 155 -6.44 -18.88 -8.18
C GLU A 155 -7.47 -18.92 -7.04
N GLY A 156 -8.77 -19.09 -7.33
CA GLY A 156 -9.82 -19.37 -6.35
C GLY A 156 -9.94 -18.37 -5.19
N GLY A 157 -9.52 -17.11 -5.38
CA GLY A 157 -9.44 -16.12 -4.30
C GLY A 157 -8.37 -16.42 -3.24
N SER A 158 -7.48 -17.39 -3.47
CA SER A 158 -6.44 -17.79 -2.50
C SER A 158 -5.46 -16.68 -2.13
N SER A 159 -5.31 -15.65 -2.98
CA SER A 159 -4.52 -14.46 -2.67
C SER A 159 -5.17 -13.55 -1.61
N LEU A 160 -6.49 -13.63 -1.43
CA LEU A 160 -7.26 -12.74 -0.54
C LEU A 160 -6.94 -12.97 0.95
N VAL A 161 -6.48 -14.17 1.33
CA VAL A 161 -6.01 -14.45 2.70
C VAL A 161 -4.79 -13.59 3.07
N GLY A 162 -4.08 -13.03 2.10
CA GLY A 162 -3.01 -12.07 2.33
C GLY A 162 -3.49 -10.79 3.05
N ALA A 163 -4.77 -10.44 2.94
CA ALA A 163 -5.33 -9.32 3.72
C ALA A 163 -5.38 -9.63 5.22
N ALA A 164 -5.58 -10.90 5.58
CA ALA A 164 -5.58 -11.35 6.97
C ALA A 164 -4.15 -11.45 7.54
N SER A 165 -3.18 -11.93 6.74
CA SER A 165 -1.83 -12.22 7.24
C SER A 165 -1.06 -11.01 7.75
N VAL A 166 -1.40 -9.80 7.29
CA VAL A 166 -0.68 -8.56 7.64
C VAL A 166 -1.31 -7.78 8.80
N LEU A 167 -2.36 -8.33 9.43
CA LEU A 167 -2.97 -7.75 10.63
C LEU A 167 -2.00 -7.71 11.81
N CYS A 168 -1.06 -8.67 11.88
CA CYS A 168 -0.10 -8.80 12.98
C CYS A 168 -0.79 -8.91 14.35
N ASP A 169 -1.89 -9.65 14.40
CA ASP A 169 -2.75 -9.84 15.57
C ASP A 169 -3.23 -11.30 15.62
N ASP A 170 -2.53 -12.13 16.40
CA ASP A 170 -2.85 -13.56 16.52
C ASP A 170 -4.13 -13.80 17.35
N THR A 171 -4.71 -12.77 17.99
CA THR A 171 -6.02 -12.92 18.67
C THR A 171 -7.16 -13.16 17.67
N LYS A 172 -6.97 -12.80 16.40
CA LYS A 172 -7.91 -13.03 15.30
C LYS A 172 -7.76 -14.40 14.64
N ARG A 173 -6.86 -15.26 15.13
CA ARG A 173 -6.52 -16.54 14.50
C ARG A 173 -7.76 -17.41 14.24
N ASP A 174 -8.60 -17.59 15.25
CA ASP A 174 -9.77 -18.47 15.16
C ASP A 174 -10.83 -17.91 14.18
N GLU A 175 -11.01 -16.59 14.14
CA GLU A 175 -11.87 -15.90 13.17
C GLU A 175 -11.39 -16.15 11.73
N ILE A 176 -10.08 -15.98 11.49
CA ILE A 176 -9.45 -16.15 10.19
C ILE A 176 -9.49 -17.62 9.77
N GLU A 177 -9.20 -18.54 10.67
CA GLU A 177 -9.25 -19.99 10.43
C GLU A 177 -10.67 -20.42 10.06
N GLY A 178 -11.67 -20.04 10.86
CA GLY A 178 -13.07 -20.36 10.62
C GLY A 178 -13.61 -19.80 9.29
N PHE A 179 -13.05 -18.68 8.80
CA PHE A 179 -13.44 -18.10 7.52
C PHE A 179 -12.68 -18.70 6.32
N PHE A 180 -11.35 -18.77 6.38
CA PHE A 180 -10.53 -19.08 5.21
C PHE A 180 -10.19 -20.55 5.03
N LYS A 181 -10.05 -21.34 6.11
CA LYS A 181 -9.44 -22.68 6.04
C LYS A 181 -10.13 -23.57 5.01
N GLU A 182 -11.43 -23.81 5.19
CA GLU A 182 -12.21 -24.69 4.30
C GLU A 182 -12.37 -24.13 2.89
N ARG A 183 -12.55 -22.80 2.76
CA ARG A 183 -12.68 -22.12 1.45
C ARG A 183 -11.43 -22.32 0.60
N LEU A 184 -10.26 -22.28 1.23
CA LEU A 184 -8.98 -22.34 0.53
C LEU A 184 -8.46 -23.76 0.33
N GLN A 185 -8.91 -24.77 1.09
CA GLN A 185 -8.46 -26.15 0.89
C GLN A 185 -8.72 -26.66 -0.55
N LYS A 186 -9.81 -26.19 -1.17
CA LYS A 186 -10.24 -26.62 -2.51
C LYS A 186 -9.67 -25.81 -3.66
N SER A 187 -8.93 -24.73 -3.35
CA SER A 187 -8.36 -23.82 -4.34
C SER A 187 -6.92 -24.21 -4.69
N LEU A 188 -6.51 -24.07 -5.95
CA LEU A 188 -5.13 -24.34 -6.36
C LEU A 188 -4.17 -23.42 -5.60
N GLY A 189 -3.19 -24.02 -4.91
CA GLY A 189 -2.27 -23.28 -4.05
C GLY A 189 -2.89 -22.74 -2.75
N GLY A 190 -4.20 -22.89 -2.55
CA GLY A 190 -4.94 -22.40 -1.39
C GLY A 190 -4.46 -22.98 -0.05
N PRO A 191 -4.23 -24.31 0.09
CA PRO A 191 -3.68 -24.88 1.33
C PRO A 191 -2.34 -24.25 1.72
N ARG A 192 -1.43 -24.10 0.75
CA ARG A 192 -0.11 -23.48 0.98
C ARG A 192 -0.25 -22.00 1.35
N ARG A 193 -1.06 -21.24 0.61
CA ARG A 193 -1.29 -19.81 0.86
C ARG A 193 -1.90 -19.59 2.25
N TYR A 194 -2.86 -20.41 2.64
CA TYR A 194 -3.45 -20.39 3.98
C TYR A 194 -2.39 -20.62 5.06
N THR A 195 -1.61 -21.70 4.97
CA THR A 195 -0.56 -22.00 5.95
C THR A 195 0.46 -20.86 6.06
N GLN A 196 0.91 -20.31 4.93
CA GLN A 196 1.84 -19.18 4.91
C GLN A 196 1.23 -17.92 5.55
N ALA A 197 -0.05 -17.64 5.31
CA ALA A 197 -0.74 -16.50 5.88
C ALA A 197 -0.88 -16.60 7.41
N MET A 198 -1.26 -17.79 7.91
CA MET A 198 -1.37 -18.03 9.36
C MET A 198 -0.02 -17.98 10.07
N GLU A 199 1.05 -18.46 9.43
CA GLU A 199 2.39 -18.32 9.98
C GLU A 199 2.84 -16.85 9.98
N THR A 200 2.63 -16.12 8.88
CA THR A 200 2.98 -14.69 8.79
C THR A 200 2.26 -13.87 9.88
N LEU A 201 0.96 -14.11 10.08
CA LEU A 201 0.17 -13.47 11.15
C LEU A 201 0.80 -13.71 12.52
N ARG A 202 1.10 -14.99 12.82
CA ARG A 202 1.67 -15.43 14.09
C ARG A 202 3.06 -14.84 14.32
N THR A 203 3.97 -14.99 13.35
CA THR A 203 5.35 -14.48 13.45
C THR A 203 5.35 -12.98 13.67
N CYS A 204 4.52 -12.23 12.94
CA CYS A 204 4.43 -10.78 13.12
C CYS A 204 3.89 -10.41 14.51
N SER A 205 2.84 -11.09 14.99
CA SER A 205 2.26 -10.87 16.32
C SER A 205 3.26 -11.14 17.44
N VAL A 206 3.96 -12.28 17.39
CA VAL A 206 5.00 -12.65 18.36
C VAL A 206 6.18 -11.68 18.31
N PHE A 207 6.65 -11.31 17.12
CA PHE A 207 7.75 -10.35 16.97
C PHE A 207 7.38 -8.98 17.54
N LYS A 208 6.17 -8.49 17.23
CA LYS A 208 5.64 -7.24 17.79
C LYS A 208 5.59 -7.30 19.32
N GLY A 209 5.05 -8.38 19.89
CA GLY A 209 4.99 -8.56 21.35
C GLY A 209 6.38 -8.58 22.01
N ALA A 210 7.35 -9.26 21.38
CA ALA A 210 8.70 -9.39 21.91
C ALA A 210 9.55 -8.11 21.79
N GLN A 211 9.39 -7.34 20.71
CA GLN A 211 10.32 -6.26 20.36
C GLN A 211 9.75 -4.85 20.50
N ALA A 212 8.43 -4.66 20.59
CA ALA A 212 7.83 -3.33 20.58
C ALA A 212 8.39 -2.41 21.67
N ALA A 213 8.53 -2.90 22.91
CA ALA A 213 9.07 -2.10 24.01
C ALA A 213 10.54 -1.72 23.79
N SER A 214 11.37 -2.67 23.32
CA SER A 214 12.78 -2.43 23.04
C SER A 214 12.98 -1.41 21.92
N VAL A 215 12.23 -1.56 20.82
CA VAL A 215 12.27 -0.62 19.69
C VAL A 215 11.80 0.77 20.11
N ALA A 216 10.71 0.87 20.89
CA ALA A 216 10.21 2.15 21.38
C ALA A 216 11.24 2.86 22.27
N ALA A 217 11.87 2.14 23.20
CA ALA A 217 12.92 2.69 24.06
C ALA A 217 14.14 3.14 23.25
N PHE A 218 14.58 2.35 22.27
CA PHE A 218 15.67 2.71 21.38
C PHE A 218 15.39 4.01 20.64
N LEU A 219 14.22 4.13 19.99
CA LEU A 219 13.84 5.32 19.22
C LEU A 219 13.69 6.57 20.11
N ALA A 220 13.10 6.42 21.30
CA ALA A 220 12.99 7.51 22.28
C ALA A 220 14.39 8.05 22.67
N SER A 221 15.34 7.17 22.98
CA SER A 221 16.72 7.56 23.34
C SER A 221 17.46 8.29 22.20
N ARG A 222 17.09 8.04 20.94
CA ARG A 222 17.68 8.72 19.77
C ARG A 222 17.08 10.11 19.60
N LYS A 223 15.76 10.24 19.77
CA LYS A 223 15.08 11.53 19.75
C LYS A 223 15.67 12.50 20.77
N GLU A 224 15.90 12.03 22.00
CA GLU A 224 16.53 12.82 23.06
C GLU A 224 17.94 13.29 22.69
N ARG A 225 18.77 12.39 22.16
CA ARG A 225 20.14 12.73 21.72
C ARG A 225 20.17 13.75 20.58
N LEU A 226 19.28 13.62 19.60
CA LEU A 226 19.16 14.57 18.48
C LEU A 226 18.69 15.96 18.98
N SER A 227 17.83 15.99 19.99
CA SER A 227 17.35 17.24 20.60
C SER A 227 18.43 17.91 21.46
N ALA A 228 19.29 17.13 22.13
CA ALA A 228 20.40 17.66 22.93
C ALA A 228 21.55 18.20 22.06
N GLY A 229 21.85 17.55 20.93
CA GLY A 229 22.92 17.97 20.02
C GLY A 229 22.63 19.23 19.21
N SER A 230 21.35 19.61 19.05
CA SER A 230 20.93 20.84 18.36
C SER A 230 20.92 22.09 19.26
N GLY A 231 21.14 21.94 20.57
CA GLY A 231 21.28 23.05 21.52
C GLY A 231 22.70 23.58 21.71
N GLY A 232 23.71 22.98 21.06
CA GLY A 232 25.13 23.29 21.22
C GLY A 232 25.76 23.92 19.99
N SER A 233 25.18 24.99 19.46
CA SER A 233 25.82 25.86 18.44
C SER A 233 25.20 27.25 18.52
N ARG A 234 25.75 28.11 19.39
CA ARG A 234 25.63 29.56 19.30
C ARG A 234 27.03 30.15 19.37
#